data_AF-A0A7R9UYI2-F1
#
_entry.id   AF-A0A7R9UYI2-F1
#
_cell.length_a   1.000
_cell.length_b   1.000
_cell.length_c   1.000
_cell.angle_alpha   90.00
_cell.angle_beta   90.00
_cell.angle_gamma   90.00
#
_symmetry.space_group_name_H-M   'P 1'
#
loop_
_entity.id
_entity.type
_entity.pdbx_description
1 polymer ?
#
loop_
_entity_poly.entity_id
_entity_poly.type
_entity_poly.pdbx_seq_one_letter_code
_entity_poly.pdbx_strand_id
1 'polypeptide(L)'
;VSLDGQLLWREFYYACAHAVGPAFGQMEDNPICRQIGWRVPADDPAAAEALAAWRDGRTGYPWIDACMRQLKSEGWMHHLARHAVACFLTRGDLYVRWEEGAAVFDELLIDADWAVNNGNWMWLSCSCFFYQYFRCYSPVAFGRKYDPDGAYVRKYVPEL
;
A
#
# COMPACT_ATOMS: atom_id res chain seq x y z
N VAL A 1 11.74 -1.81 15.59
CA VAL A 1 12.74 -1.47 14.56
C VAL A 1 14.10 -1.51 15.23
N SER A 2 15.09 -2.20 14.65
CA SER A 2 16.48 -2.19 15.14
C SER A 2 17.18 -0.90 14.72
N LEU A 3 18.40 -0.65 15.23
CA LEU A 3 19.20 0.56 14.92
C LEU A 3 19.29 0.82 13.40
N ASP A 4 19.66 -0.21 12.64
CA ASP A 4 19.93 -0.08 11.20
C ASP A 4 18.76 -0.51 10.32
N GLY A 5 17.63 -0.94 10.93
CA GLY A 5 16.56 -1.62 10.22
C GLY A 5 15.97 -0.80 9.08
N GLN A 6 15.77 0.51 9.26
CA GLN A 6 15.23 1.37 8.21
C GLN A 6 16.19 1.51 7.02
N LEU A 7 17.50 1.64 7.28
CA LEU A 7 18.51 1.77 6.24
C LEU A 7 18.69 0.44 5.50
N LEU A 8 18.74 -0.68 6.21
CA LEU A 8 18.90 -2.00 5.59
C LEU A 8 17.71 -2.38 4.70
N TRP A 9 16.48 -2.02 5.09
CA TRP A 9 15.30 -2.23 4.22
C TRP A 9 15.37 -1.39 2.95
N ARG A 10 15.85 -0.15 3.04
CA ARG A 10 16.09 0.69 1.87
C ARG A 10 17.13 0.03 0.95
N GLU A 11 18.30 -0.30 1.46
CA GLU A 11 19.39 -0.92 0.68
C GLU A 11 18.97 -2.27 0.06
N PHE A 12 18.18 -3.06 0.78
CA PHE A 12 17.60 -4.30 0.27
C PHE A 12 16.80 -4.06 -1.01
N TYR A 13 15.89 -3.09 -1.01
CA TYR A 13 15.08 -2.80 -2.19
C TYR A 13 15.91 -2.25 -3.35
N TYR A 14 16.92 -1.40 -3.08
CA TYR A 14 17.83 -0.95 -4.12
C TYR A 14 18.63 -2.10 -4.75
N ALA A 15 19.13 -3.03 -3.93
CA ALA A 15 19.85 -4.20 -4.43
C ALA A 15 18.96 -5.11 -5.29
N CYS A 16 17.72 -5.36 -4.86
CA CYS A 16 16.75 -6.13 -5.64
C CYS A 16 16.39 -5.43 -6.96
N ALA A 17 16.11 -4.13 -6.90
CA ALA A 17 15.79 -3.32 -8.07
C ALA A 17 16.95 -3.31 -9.08
N HIS A 18 18.20 -3.19 -8.61
CA HIS A 18 19.37 -3.27 -9.46
C HIS A 18 19.53 -4.65 -10.12
N ALA A 19 19.30 -5.73 -9.38
CA ALA A 19 19.42 -7.10 -9.90
C ALA A 19 18.34 -7.45 -10.93
N VAL A 20 17.12 -6.95 -10.76
CA VAL A 20 15.99 -7.21 -11.67
C VAL A 20 15.97 -6.24 -12.86
N GLY A 21 16.44 -5.00 -12.65
CA GLY A 21 16.38 -3.95 -13.66
C GLY A 21 14.98 -3.37 -13.85
N PRO A 22 14.66 -2.82 -15.04
CA PRO A 22 13.41 -2.07 -15.28
C PRO A 22 12.13 -2.85 -14.96
N ALA A 23 12.15 -4.18 -15.08
CA ALA A 23 11.01 -5.03 -14.78
C ALA A 23 10.58 -4.99 -13.29
N PHE A 24 11.42 -4.49 -12.38
CA PHE A 24 11.10 -4.45 -10.94
C PHE A 24 9.85 -3.61 -10.61
N GLY A 25 9.54 -2.61 -11.44
CA GLY A 25 8.38 -1.74 -11.27
C GLY A 25 7.08 -2.25 -11.89
N GLN A 26 7.05 -3.48 -12.40
CA GLN A 26 5.88 -4.07 -13.03
C GLN A 26 5.67 -5.52 -12.59
N MET A 27 4.46 -6.04 -12.79
CA MET A 27 4.15 -7.45 -12.54
C MET A 27 4.58 -8.33 -13.71
N GLU A 28 4.17 -7.97 -14.93
CA GLU A 28 4.48 -8.73 -16.13
C GLU A 28 5.99 -8.71 -16.43
N ASP A 29 6.53 -9.82 -16.89
CA ASP A 29 7.96 -10.02 -17.18
C ASP A 29 8.93 -9.79 -16.00
N ASN A 30 8.42 -9.58 -14.79
CA ASN A 30 9.24 -9.45 -13.59
C ASN A 30 9.53 -10.85 -13.00
N PRO A 31 10.79 -11.32 -13.03
CA PRO A 31 11.14 -12.69 -12.68
C PRO A 31 10.93 -13.04 -11.20
N ILE A 32 10.81 -12.03 -10.33
CA ILE A 32 10.60 -12.24 -8.89
C ILE A 32 9.16 -11.96 -8.46
N CYS A 33 8.32 -11.40 -9.34
CA CYS A 33 6.93 -11.07 -9.03
C CYS A 33 6.01 -12.23 -9.43
N ARG A 34 5.14 -12.64 -8.51
CA ARG A 34 4.08 -13.59 -8.84
C ARG A 34 3.08 -12.97 -9.80
N GLN A 35 2.68 -13.76 -10.79
CA GLN A 35 1.64 -13.43 -11.74
C GLN A 35 0.28 -13.77 -11.11
N ILE A 36 -0.40 -12.74 -10.60
CA ILE A 36 -1.69 -12.87 -9.93
C ILE A 36 -2.74 -12.21 -10.82
N GLY A 37 -3.87 -12.87 -11.04
CA GLY A 37 -4.99 -12.35 -11.82
C GLY A 37 -5.76 -11.25 -11.07
N TRP A 38 -5.08 -10.16 -10.73
CA TRP A 38 -5.67 -8.98 -10.09
C TRP A 38 -6.73 -8.34 -10.99
N ARG A 39 -7.63 -7.58 -10.38
CA ARG A 39 -8.51 -6.68 -11.13
C ARG A 39 -7.67 -5.53 -11.70
N VAL A 40 -7.83 -5.27 -12.98
CA VAL A 40 -7.15 -4.20 -13.71
C VAL A 40 -8.16 -3.08 -13.95
N PRO A 41 -7.98 -1.89 -13.33
CA PRO A 41 -8.92 -0.76 -13.49
C PRO A 41 -9.20 -0.37 -14.94
N ALA A 42 -8.22 -0.49 -15.83
CA ALA A 42 -8.39 -0.21 -17.26
C ALA A 42 -9.45 -1.11 -17.93
N ASP A 43 -9.62 -2.34 -17.43
CA ASP A 43 -10.52 -3.35 -17.99
C ASP A 43 -11.77 -3.59 -17.11
N ASP A 44 -11.81 -3.03 -15.90
CA ASP A 44 -12.85 -3.23 -14.90
C ASP A 44 -13.30 -1.89 -14.28
N PRO A 45 -14.42 -1.32 -14.75
CA PRO A 45 -14.93 -0.03 -14.26
C PRO A 45 -15.22 -0.02 -12.76
N ALA A 46 -15.65 -1.15 -12.19
CA ALA A 46 -15.90 -1.24 -10.75
C ALA A 46 -14.60 -1.27 -9.95
N ALA A 47 -13.51 -1.82 -10.51
CA ALA A 47 -12.18 -1.72 -9.92
C ALA A 47 -11.64 -0.30 -10.02
N ALA A 48 -11.89 0.40 -11.13
CA ALA A 48 -11.53 1.82 -11.29
C ALA A 48 -12.25 2.71 -10.27
N GLU A 49 -13.55 2.50 -10.05
CA GLU A 49 -14.30 3.22 -9.01
C GLU A 49 -13.78 2.91 -7.61
N ALA A 50 -13.51 1.63 -7.31
CA ALA A 50 -12.95 1.22 -6.02
C ALA A 50 -11.55 1.82 -5.77
N LEU A 51 -10.69 1.86 -6.79
CA LEU A 51 -9.37 2.51 -6.73
C LEU A 51 -9.52 4.02 -6.48
N ALA A 52 -10.45 4.69 -7.16
CA ALA A 52 -10.70 6.11 -6.95
C ALA A 52 -11.22 6.40 -5.53
N ALA A 53 -12.14 5.58 -5.02
CA ALA A 53 -12.63 5.67 -3.65
C ALA A 53 -11.51 5.45 -2.62
N TRP A 54 -10.62 4.48 -2.86
CA TRP A 54 -9.44 4.26 -2.03
C TRP A 54 -8.47 5.43 -2.07
N ARG A 55 -8.13 5.92 -3.26
CA ARG A 55 -7.22 7.07 -3.47
C ARG A 55 -7.70 8.33 -2.77
N ASP A 56 -9.02 8.59 -2.79
CA ASP A 56 -9.62 9.79 -2.18
C ASP A 56 -10.00 9.64 -0.71
N GLY A 57 -9.86 8.46 -0.11
CA GLY A 57 -10.32 8.19 1.25
C GLY A 57 -11.84 8.32 1.39
N ARG A 58 -12.56 7.60 0.52
CA ARG A 58 -14.03 7.48 0.46
C ARG A 58 -14.48 6.02 0.42
N THR A 59 -13.72 5.13 1.03
CA THR A 59 -13.98 3.69 1.07
C THR A 59 -15.12 3.31 2.01
N GLY A 60 -15.46 4.18 2.96
CA GLY A 60 -16.43 3.89 4.02
C GLY A 60 -15.81 3.15 5.21
N TYR A 61 -14.50 2.87 5.18
CA TYR A 61 -13.74 2.35 6.31
C TYR A 61 -12.93 3.49 6.94
N PRO A 62 -13.34 4.04 8.10
CA PRO A 62 -12.79 5.28 8.63
C PRO A 62 -11.27 5.27 8.83
N TRP A 63 -10.71 4.11 9.20
CA TRP A 63 -9.26 3.94 9.34
C TRP A 63 -8.52 4.09 8.00
N ILE A 64 -9.01 3.44 6.95
CA ILE A 64 -8.42 3.50 5.60
C ILE A 64 -8.57 4.91 5.04
N ASP A 65 -9.76 5.50 5.21
CA ASP A 65 -10.06 6.85 4.73
C ASP A 65 -9.17 7.89 5.41
N ALA A 66 -8.99 7.80 6.74
CA ALA A 66 -8.09 8.68 7.48
C ALA A 66 -6.63 8.54 7.00
N CYS A 67 -6.15 7.32 6.76
CA CYS A 67 -4.80 7.09 6.24
C CYS A 67 -4.59 7.73 4.87
N MET A 68 -5.51 7.50 3.93
CA MET A 68 -5.39 8.03 2.57
C MET A 68 -5.53 9.56 2.53
N ARG A 69 -6.39 10.14 3.37
CA ARG A 69 -6.51 11.59 3.54
C ARG A 69 -5.29 12.21 4.23
N GLN A 70 -4.66 11.53 5.19
CA GLN A 70 -3.37 11.95 5.74
C GLN A 70 -2.32 12.01 4.63
N LEU A 71 -2.16 10.93 3.87
CA LEU A 71 -1.17 10.88 2.79
C LEU A 71 -1.39 12.02 1.78
N LYS A 72 -2.63 12.26 1.37
CA LYS A 72 -2.96 13.33 0.41
C LYS A 72 -2.68 14.74 0.94
N SER A 73 -2.80 14.97 2.24
CA SER A 73 -2.64 16.30 2.85
C SER A 73 -1.23 16.59 3.36
N GLU A 74 -0.53 15.58 3.87
CA GLU A 74 0.77 15.73 4.54
C GLU A 74 1.93 15.11 3.73
N GLY A 75 1.63 14.29 2.72
CA GLY A 75 2.62 13.60 1.91
C GLY A 75 3.32 12.44 2.62
N TRP A 76 2.97 12.15 3.86
CA TRP A 76 3.60 11.08 4.63
C TRP A 76 2.57 10.32 5.47
N MET A 77 2.76 9.01 5.58
CA MET A 77 2.02 8.17 6.53
C MET A 77 2.94 7.11 7.16
N HIS A 78 2.63 6.73 8.40
CA HIS A 78 3.39 5.72 9.14
C HIS A 78 3.39 4.35 8.43
N HIS A 79 4.47 3.57 8.53
CA HIS A 79 4.59 2.28 7.82
C HIS A 79 3.43 1.30 8.12
N LEU A 80 2.92 1.28 9.35
CA LEU A 80 1.74 0.46 9.68
C LEU A 80 0.46 0.92 8.96
N ALA A 81 0.31 2.22 8.70
CA ALA A 81 -0.79 2.74 7.87
C ALA A 81 -0.61 2.29 6.42
N ARG A 82 0.63 2.35 5.89
CA ARG A 82 0.97 1.83 4.54
C ARG A 82 0.59 0.37 4.40
N HIS A 83 0.92 -0.46 5.41
CA HIS A 83 0.55 -1.87 5.42
C HIS A 83 -0.96 -2.09 5.37
N ALA A 84 -1.73 -1.32 6.14
CA ALA A 84 -3.18 -1.41 6.17
C ALA A 84 -3.80 -1.03 4.81
N VAL A 85 -3.42 0.11 4.23
CA VAL A 85 -4.00 0.59 2.97
C VAL A 85 -3.56 -0.26 1.77
N ALA A 86 -2.31 -0.76 1.76
CA ALA A 86 -1.83 -1.65 0.71
C ALA A 86 -2.51 -3.03 0.78
N CYS A 87 -2.71 -3.56 1.99
CA CYS A 87 -3.47 -4.80 2.18
C CYS A 87 -4.91 -4.62 1.70
N PHE A 88 -5.58 -3.54 2.09
CA PHE A 88 -6.96 -3.26 1.70
C PHE A 88 -7.12 -3.18 0.17
N LEU A 89 -6.24 -2.44 -0.51
CA LEU A 89 -6.29 -2.31 -1.97
C LEU A 89 -6.03 -3.63 -2.70
N THR A 90 -5.08 -4.42 -2.22
CA THR A 90 -4.62 -5.63 -2.92
C THR A 90 -5.29 -6.89 -2.37
N ARG A 91 -4.54 -7.75 -1.70
CA ARG A 91 -4.95 -9.09 -1.26
C ARG A 91 -6.00 -9.15 -0.13
N GLY A 92 -6.34 -8.01 0.46
CA GLY A 92 -7.26 -7.91 1.60
C GLY A 92 -8.71 -7.84 1.15
N ASP A 93 -9.06 -6.79 0.41
CA ASP A 93 -10.46 -6.41 0.21
C ASP A 93 -10.79 -6.11 -1.27
N LEU A 94 -10.07 -5.19 -1.94
CA LEU A 94 -10.45 -4.71 -3.28
C LEU A 94 -9.91 -5.57 -4.43
N TYR A 95 -8.85 -6.35 -4.19
CA TYR A 95 -8.21 -7.23 -5.17
C TYR A 95 -7.72 -6.50 -6.44
N VAL A 96 -7.31 -5.23 -6.28
CA VAL A 96 -6.75 -4.40 -7.35
C VAL A 96 -5.24 -4.65 -7.45
N ARG A 97 -4.70 -4.56 -8.67
CA ARG A 97 -3.26 -4.76 -8.93
C ARG A 97 -2.41 -3.76 -8.14
N TRP A 98 -1.30 -4.23 -7.58
CA TRP A 98 -0.45 -3.43 -6.70
C TRP A 98 0.23 -2.24 -7.40
N GLU A 99 0.44 -2.33 -8.72
CA GLU A 99 1.02 -1.27 -9.55
C GLU A 99 0.20 0.03 -9.48
N GLU A 100 -1.13 -0.07 -9.34
CA GLU A 100 -2.01 1.10 -9.21
C GLU A 100 -1.80 1.81 -7.86
N GLY A 101 -1.60 1.03 -6.81
CA GLY A 101 -1.25 1.55 -5.50
C GLY A 101 0.12 2.21 -5.50
N ALA A 102 1.09 1.58 -6.18
CA ALA A 102 2.43 2.13 -6.36
C ALA A 102 2.39 3.48 -7.08
N ALA A 103 1.60 3.61 -8.15
CA ALA A 103 1.42 4.87 -8.87
C ALA A 103 0.82 5.99 -7.97
N VAL A 104 -0.17 5.66 -7.13
CA VAL A 104 -0.72 6.64 -6.17
C VAL A 104 0.31 7.06 -5.12
N PHE A 105 1.12 6.13 -4.62
CA PHE A 105 2.17 6.44 -3.66
C PHE A 105 3.31 7.23 -4.31
N ASP A 106 3.64 6.97 -5.56
CA ASP A 106 4.66 7.74 -6.30
C ASP A 106 4.25 9.21 -6.44
N GLU A 107 2.95 9.47 -6.61
CA GLU A 107 2.41 10.83 -6.70
C GLU A 107 2.37 11.56 -5.35
N LEU A 108 2.03 10.86 -4.26
CA LEU A 108 1.66 11.49 -2.99
C LEU A 108 2.71 11.36 -1.88
N LEU A 109 3.51 10.29 -1.88
CA LEU A 109 4.35 9.93 -0.73
C LEU A 109 5.75 10.53 -0.86
N ILE A 110 6.14 11.43 0.07
CA ILE A 110 7.40 12.19 -0.06
C ILE A 110 8.66 11.32 -0.01
N ASP A 111 8.57 10.18 0.67
CA ASP A 111 9.68 9.23 0.83
C ASP A 111 9.56 8.02 -0.09
N ALA A 112 8.70 8.10 -1.11
CA ALA A 112 8.71 7.16 -2.22
C ALA A 112 9.91 7.43 -3.13
N ASP A 113 10.77 6.42 -3.26
CA ASP A 113 11.64 6.27 -4.41
C ASP A 113 11.21 5.04 -5.20
N TRP A 114 11.63 4.96 -6.48
CA TRP A 114 11.17 3.90 -7.37
C TRP A 114 11.46 2.48 -6.84
N ALA A 115 12.61 2.25 -6.21
CA ALA A 115 12.98 0.93 -5.71
C ALA A 115 12.20 0.58 -4.43
N VAL A 116 12.16 1.50 -3.46
CA VAL A 116 11.49 1.32 -2.18
C VAL A 116 9.98 1.22 -2.37
N ASN A 117 9.37 2.05 -3.22
CA ASN A 117 7.94 2.04 -3.46
C ASN A 117 7.49 0.71 -4.09
N ASN A 118 8.06 0.32 -5.22
CA ASN A 118 7.71 -0.93 -5.91
C ASN A 118 8.03 -2.17 -5.05
N GLY A 119 9.16 -2.16 -4.35
CA GLY A 119 9.55 -3.23 -3.44
C GLY A 119 8.58 -3.41 -2.27
N ASN A 120 8.13 -2.31 -1.65
CA ASN A 120 7.13 -2.36 -0.59
C ASN A 120 5.77 -2.85 -1.12
N TRP A 121 5.32 -2.37 -2.28
CA TRP A 121 4.04 -2.80 -2.84
C TRP A 121 4.04 -4.29 -3.18
N MET A 122 5.09 -4.79 -3.83
CA MET A 122 5.24 -6.23 -4.09
C MET A 122 5.28 -7.05 -2.80
N TRP A 123 5.93 -6.55 -1.74
CA TRP A 123 6.00 -7.25 -0.47
C TRP A 123 4.63 -7.30 0.23
N LEU A 124 3.94 -6.17 0.33
CA LEU A 124 2.69 -6.04 1.08
C LEU A 124 1.51 -6.72 0.37
N SER A 125 1.52 -6.73 -0.97
CA SER A 125 0.54 -7.45 -1.79
C SER A 125 0.77 -8.96 -1.81
N CYS A 126 1.85 -9.46 -1.19
CA CYS A 126 2.27 -10.85 -1.31
C CYS A 126 2.55 -11.25 -2.77
N SER A 127 3.13 -10.34 -3.56
CA SER A 127 3.64 -10.64 -4.90
C SER A 127 5.12 -11.09 -4.86
N CYS A 128 5.89 -10.64 -3.86
CA CYS A 128 7.30 -11.02 -3.65
C CYS A 128 7.71 -11.01 -2.15
N PHE A 129 8.92 -11.48 -1.83
CA PHE A 129 9.59 -11.37 -0.51
C PHE A 129 8.85 -11.97 0.70
N PHE A 130 8.09 -13.05 0.48
CA PHE A 130 7.19 -13.67 1.45
C PHE A 130 7.83 -14.01 2.81
N TYR A 131 7.11 -13.68 3.89
CA TYR A 131 7.31 -14.34 5.18
C TYR A 131 6.00 -14.86 5.84
N GLN A 132 4.83 -14.21 5.64
CA GLN A 132 3.52 -14.66 6.18
C GLN A 132 2.31 -14.21 5.31
N TYR A 133 1.94 -15.00 4.30
CA TYR A 133 0.92 -14.62 3.30
C TYR A 133 -0.55 -14.69 3.77
N PHE A 134 -0.83 -15.33 4.91
CA PHE A 134 -2.19 -15.66 5.36
C PHE A 134 -2.83 -14.62 6.30
N ARG A 135 -2.11 -13.54 6.66
CA ARG A 135 -2.62 -12.51 7.58
C ARG A 135 -3.07 -11.28 6.81
N CYS A 136 -4.38 -11.04 6.73
CA CYS A 136 -4.93 -9.77 6.24
C CYS A 136 -5.19 -8.82 7.42
N TYR A 137 -4.91 -7.52 7.21
CA TYR A 137 -5.20 -6.51 8.22
C TYR A 137 -6.69 -6.20 8.21
N SER A 138 -7.35 -6.33 9.36
CA SER A 138 -8.76 -5.90 9.47
C SER A 138 -8.83 -4.38 9.35
N PRO A 139 -9.62 -3.83 8.40
CA PRO A 139 -9.75 -2.38 8.22
C PRO A 139 -10.47 -1.68 9.39
N VAL A 140 -11.02 -2.44 10.33
CA VAL A 140 -11.70 -1.93 11.55
C VAL A 140 -10.87 -2.23 12.80
N ALA A 141 -10.55 -3.51 13.04
CA ALA A 141 -9.90 -3.90 14.30
C ALA A 141 -8.46 -3.38 14.41
N PHE A 142 -7.77 -3.17 13.28
CA PHE A 142 -6.40 -2.65 13.28
C PHE A 142 -6.36 -1.21 13.77
N GLY A 143 -7.19 -0.32 13.22
CA GLY A 143 -7.26 1.07 13.66
C GLY A 143 -7.60 1.19 15.14
N ARG A 144 -8.66 0.48 15.59
CA ARG A 144 -9.08 0.47 17.00
C ARG A 144 -7.98 0.00 17.97
N LYS A 145 -7.06 -0.87 17.52
CA LYS A 145 -5.95 -1.33 18.35
C LYS A 145 -4.92 -0.23 18.62
N TYR A 146 -4.63 0.63 17.65
CA TYR A 146 -3.58 1.65 17.74
C TYR A 146 -4.10 3.04 18.10
N ASP A 147 -5.37 3.30 17.84
CA ASP A 147 -6.08 4.51 18.25
C ASP A 147 -7.45 4.13 18.83
N PRO A 148 -7.50 3.67 20.10
CA PRO A 148 -8.74 3.23 20.73
C PRO A 148 -9.81 4.32 20.83
N ASP A 149 -9.38 5.57 20.96
CA ASP A 149 -10.28 6.72 21.09
C ASP A 149 -10.77 7.24 19.73
N GLY A 150 -10.12 6.86 18.62
CA GLY A 150 -10.46 7.33 17.27
C GLY A 150 -10.07 8.78 17.01
N ALA A 151 -9.09 9.33 17.74
CA ALA A 151 -8.64 10.71 17.57
C ALA A 151 -7.98 10.95 16.20
N TYR A 152 -7.25 9.97 15.69
CA TYR A 152 -6.66 9.99 14.36
C TYR A 152 -7.73 10.04 13.27
N VAL A 153 -8.77 9.19 13.41
CA VAL A 153 -9.90 9.18 12.47
C VAL A 153 -10.61 10.53 12.46
N ARG A 154 -10.96 11.08 13.63
CA ARG A 154 -11.64 12.39 13.71
C ARG A 154 -10.79 13.54 13.17
N LYS A 155 -9.45 13.45 13.22
CA LYS A 155 -8.56 14.46 12.65
C LYS A 155 -8.67 14.53 11.12
N TYR A 156 -8.67 13.39 10.43
CA TYR A 156 -8.62 13.33 8.97
C TYR A 156 -9.98 13.07 8.30
N VAL A 157 -10.97 12.63 9.07
CA VAL A 157 -12.36 12.40 8.65
C VAL A 157 -13.28 13.17 9.60
N PRO A 158 -13.29 14.52 9.53
CA PRO A 158 -14.00 15.38 10.48
C PRO A 158 -15.53 15.26 10.43
N GLU A 159 -16.08 14.62 9.41
CA GLU A 159 -17.51 14.32 9.31
C GLU A 159 -17.99 13.17 10.23
N LEU A 160 -17.08 12.49 10.96
CA LEU A 160 -17.36 11.37 11.89
C LEU A 160 -17.26 11.74 13.37
#